data_AF-A0A7G8D7Z2-F1
#
_entry.id   AF-A0A7G8D7Z2-F1
#
_cell.length_a   1.000
_cell.length_b   1.000
_cell.length_c   1.000
_cell.angle_alpha   90.00
_cell.angle_beta   90.00
_cell.angle_gamma   90.00
#
_symmetry.space_group_name_H-M   'P 1'
#
loop_
_entity.id
_entity.type
_entity.pdbx_description
1 polymer ?
#
loop_
_entity_poly.entity_id
_entity_poly.type
_entity_poly.pdbx_seq_one_letter_code
_entity_poly.pdbx_strand_id
1 'polypeptide(L)' 'MIPIPVNDDRQFNNADGFAMVFDPVWKECLRRGELENKSIDEKIETVIDHLNDHPFVQSEPKQARQVAQFRVRLLEL' A
#
# COMPACT_ATOMS: atom_id res chain seq x y z
N MET A 1 30.71 -10.76 14.26
CA MET A 1 29.33 -10.26 14.22
C MET A 1 29.22 -9.33 13.04
N ILE A 2 28.60 -9.76 11.95
CA ILE A 2 28.43 -8.92 10.75
C ILE A 2 27.19 -8.06 11.02
N PRO A 3 27.28 -6.73 11.00
CA PRO A 3 26.10 -5.89 11.09
C PRO A 3 25.27 -6.13 9.83
N ILE A 4 24.08 -6.71 9.98
CA ILE A 4 23.11 -6.79 8.90
C ILE A 4 22.61 -5.36 8.71
N PRO A 5 22.81 -4.73 7.55
CA PRO A 5 22.25 -3.42 7.30
C PRO A 5 20.72 -3.56 7.30
N VAL A 6 20.06 -2.94 8.28
CA VAL A 6 18.59 -2.82 8.37
C VAL A 6 18.07 -1.77 7.39
N ASN A 7 18.66 -1.71 6.19
CA ASN A 7 18.15 -0.92 5.08
C ASN A 7 17.57 -1.91 4.09
N ASP A 8 16.47 -2.56 4.50
CA ASP A 8 15.69 -3.42 3.62
C ASP A 8 14.84 -2.51 2.73
N ASP A 9 15.50 -1.80 1.81
CA ASP A 9 14.89 -1.14 0.65
C ASP A 9 14.36 -2.18 -0.36
N ARG A 10 14.12 -3.42 0.10
CA ARG A 10 13.64 -4.52 -0.72
C ARG A 10 12.13 -4.41 -0.77
N GLN A 11 11.64 -3.63 -1.74
CA GLN A 11 10.26 -3.77 -2.17
C GLN A 11 10.09 -5.18 -2.76
N PHE A 12 9.43 -6.06 -2.01
CA PHE A 12 9.16 -7.41 -2.49
C PHE A 12 8.06 -7.35 -3.55
N ASN A 13 8.29 -7.98 -4.70
CA ASN A 13 7.30 -8.10 -5.76
C ASN A 13 6.27 -9.20 -5.44
N ASN A 14 5.55 -9.05 -4.33
CA ASN A 14 4.49 -9.96 -3.91
C ASN A 14 3.42 -9.22 -3.09
N ALA A 15 2.31 -9.92 -2.82
CA ALA A 15 1.18 -9.37 -2.08
C ALA A 15 1.54 -8.95 -0.65
N ASP A 16 2.35 -9.73 0.06
CA ASP A 16 2.77 -9.44 1.44
C ASP A 16 3.67 -8.20 1.53
N GLY A 17 4.62 -8.05 0.60
CA GLY A 17 5.46 -6.88 0.49
C GLY A 17 4.67 -5.62 0.16
N PHE A 18 3.72 -5.74 -0.78
CA PHE A 18 2.78 -4.66 -1.08
C PHE A 18 1.94 -4.27 0.14
N ALA A 19 1.39 -5.25 0.88
CA ALA A 19 0.61 -4.99 2.08
C ALA A 19 1.42 -4.25 3.16
N MET A 20 2.72 -4.58 3.30
CA MET A 20 3.61 -3.92 4.26
C MET A 20 3.80 -2.42 3.99
N VAL A 21 3.83 -2.02 2.71
CA VAL A 21 3.95 -0.60 2.32
C VAL A 21 2.60 0.10 2.16
N PHE A 22 1.52 -0.65 1.92
CA PHE A 22 0.18 -0.09 1.76
C PHE A 22 -0.33 0.60 3.04
N ASP A 23 -0.23 -0.08 4.18
CA ASP A 23 -0.69 0.43 5.48
C ASP A 23 -0.11 1.80 5.89
N PRO A 24 1.23 2.02 5.84
CA PRO A 24 1.78 3.33 6.20
C PRO A 24 1.35 4.42 5.22
N VAL A 25 1.28 4.15 3.90
CA VAL A 25 0.84 5.15 2.91
C VAL A 25 -0.64 5.49 3.08
N TRP A 26 -1.48 4.51 3.37
CA TRP A 26 -2.89 4.72 3.69
C TRP A 26 -3.07 5.67 4.89
N LYS A 27 -2.31 5.45 5.98
CA LYS A 27 -2.34 6.31 7.17
C LYS A 27 -1.81 7.72 6.89
N GLU A 28 -0.77 7.85 6.07
CA GLU A 28 -0.25 9.16 5.64
C GLU A 28 -1.31 9.93 4.84
N CYS A 29 -1.96 9.28 3.86
CA CYS A 29 -3.03 9.90 3.05
C CYS A 29 -4.24 10.31 3.91
N LEU A 30 -4.62 9.49 4.90
CA LEU A 30 -5.63 9.86 5.90
C LEU A 30 -5.21 11.10 6.69
N ARG A 31 -3.97 11.12 7.20
CA ARG A 31 -3.44 12.23 8.00
C ARG A 31 -3.36 13.53 7.21
N ARG A 32 -3.08 13.46 5.92
CA ARG A 32 -3.02 14.60 5.00
C ARG A 32 -4.38 15.10 4.53
N GLY A 33 -5.46 14.38 4.83
CA GLY A 33 -6.80 14.71 4.36
C GLY A 33 -7.08 14.34 2.90
N GLU A 34 -6.15 13.65 2.22
CA GLU A 34 -6.26 13.29 0.80
C GLU A 34 -7.40 12.30 0.52
N LEU A 35 -7.82 11.58 1.55
CA LEU A 35 -8.90 10.60 1.51
C LEU A 35 -10.26 11.17 1.94
N GLU A 36 -10.33 12.43 2.39
CA GLU A 36 -11.59 13.03 2.86
C GLU A 36 -12.62 13.15 1.74
N ASN A 37 -13.90 12.95 2.05
CA ASN A 37 -15.02 12.99 1.11
C ASN A 37 -14.94 12.02 -0.10
N LYS A 38 -14.01 11.07 -0.10
CA LYS A 38 -13.89 10.02 -1.13
C LYS A 38 -14.60 8.73 -0.72
N SER A 39 -15.13 8.03 -1.72
CA SER A 39 -15.61 6.65 -1.54
C SER A 39 -14.44 5.71 -1.19
N ILE A 40 -14.71 4.57 -0.55
CA ILE A 40 -13.66 3.59 -0.23
C ILE A 40 -12.84 3.18 -1.46
N ASP A 41 -13.52 2.98 -2.59
CA ASP A 41 -12.87 2.64 -3.86
C ASP A 41 -11.92 3.76 -4.34
N GLU A 42 -12.38 5.01 -4.34
CA GLU A 42 -11.55 6.17 -4.69
C GLU A 42 -10.36 6.36 -3.75
N LYS A 43 -10.54 6.07 -2.46
CA LYS A 43 -9.44 6.12 -1.48
C LYS A 43 -8.38 5.06 -1.80
N ILE A 44 -8.82 3.85 -2.14
CA ILE A 44 -7.93 2.76 -2.54
C ILE A 44 -7.17 3.15 -3.81
N GLU A 45 -7.85 3.70 -4.82
CA GLU A 45 -7.19 4.16 -6.05
C GLU A 45 -6.17 5.28 -5.78
N THR A 46 -6.50 6.23 -4.90
CA THR A 46 -5.57 7.30 -4.49
C THR A 46 -4.30 6.72 -3.85
N VAL A 47 -4.43 5.75 -2.94
CA VAL A 47 -3.27 5.13 -2.29
C VAL A 47 -2.47 4.24 -3.24
N ILE A 48 -3.12 3.55 -4.16
CA ILE A 48 -2.43 2.76 -5.20
C ILE A 48 -1.63 3.68 -6.14
N ASP A 49 -2.15 4.86 -6.47
CA ASP A 49 -1.44 5.85 -7.28
C ASP A 49 -0.13 6.31 -6.62
N HIS A 50 -0.15 6.57 -5.31
CA HIS A 50 1.07 6.85 -4.52
C HIS A 50 2.07 5.69 -4.53
N LEU A 51 1.60 4.47 -4.77
CA LEU A 51 2.39 3.23 -4.83
C LEU A 51 2.63 2.75 -6.27
N ASN A 52 2.38 3.59 -7.28
CA ASN A 52 2.45 3.16 -8.67
C ASN A 52 3.85 2.65 -9.07
N ASP A 53 4.93 3.13 -8.46
CA ASP A 53 6.30 2.63 -8.71
C ASP A 53 6.58 1.25 -8.07
N HIS A 54 5.71 0.76 -7.19
CA HIS A 54 5.92 -0.52 -6.51
C HIS A 54 5.87 -1.69 -7.51
N PRO A 55 6.84 -2.62 -7.49
CA PRO A 55 6.96 -3.67 -8.51
C PRO A 55 5.72 -4.57 -8.59
N PHE A 56 5.04 -4.80 -7.46
CA PHE A 56 3.78 -5.56 -7.41
C PHE A 56 2.59 -4.82 -8.03
N VAL A 57 2.55 -3.49 -7.94
CA VAL A 57 1.50 -2.67 -8.57
C VAL A 57 1.67 -2.68 -10.09
N GLN A 58 2.92 -2.58 -10.56
CA GLN A 58 3.25 -2.66 -11.98
C GLN A 58 3.02 -4.06 -12.57
N SER A 59 3.43 -5.11 -11.87
CA SER A 59 3.34 -6.49 -12.37
C SER A 59 1.91 -7.02 -12.30
N GLU A 60 1.22 -6.82 -11.17
CA GLU A 60 -0.06 -7.44 -10.86
C GLU A 60 -1.12 -6.41 -10.38
N PRO A 61 -1.46 -5.40 -11.20
CA PRO A 61 -2.30 -4.26 -10.77
C PRO A 61 -3.70 -4.67 -10.28
N LYS A 62 -4.29 -5.70 -10.91
CA LYS A 62 -5.58 -6.24 -10.49
C LYS A 62 -5.50 -6.86 -9.09
N GLN A 63 -4.45 -7.64 -8.83
CA GLN A 63 -4.24 -8.29 -7.55
C GLN A 63 -3.86 -7.26 -6.47
N ALA A 64 -3.06 -6.25 -6.80
CA ALA A 64 -2.77 -5.13 -5.90
C ALA A 64 -4.06 -4.43 -5.43
N ARG A 65 -5.02 -4.19 -6.32
CA ARG A 65 -6.34 -3.64 -5.95
C ARG A 65 -7.14 -4.59 -5.06
N GLN A 66 -7.09 -5.90 -5.28
CA GLN A 66 -7.76 -6.88 -4.41
C GLN A 66 -7.14 -6.93 -3.01
N VAL A 67 -5.81 -6.91 -2.93
CA VAL A 67 -5.08 -6.86 -1.66
C VAL A 67 -5.40 -5.57 -0.92
N ALA A 68 -5.38 -4.41 -1.60
CA ALA A 68 -5.74 -3.13 -1.01
C ALA A 68 -7.16 -3.11 -0.44
N GLN A 69 -8.15 -3.62 -1.19
CA GLN A 69 -9.53 -3.76 -0.70
C GLN A 69 -9.61 -4.63 0.55
N PHE A 70 -8.88 -5.75 0.57
CA PHE A 70 -8.81 -6.63 1.74
C PHE A 70 -8.16 -5.93 2.94
N ARG A 71 -7.04 -5.21 2.74
CA ARG A 71 -6.37 -4.44 3.80
C ARG A 71 -7.30 -3.39 4.39
N VAL A 72 -8.01 -2.63 3.56
CA VAL A 72 -8.95 -1.61 4.04
C VAL A 72 -10.05 -2.23 4.90
N ARG A 73 -10.64 -3.35 4.49
CA ARG A 73 -11.63 -4.07 5.33
C ARG A 73 -11.09 -4.52 6.68
N LEU A 74 -9.79 -4.81 6.79
CA LEU A 74 -9.14 -5.14 8.07
C LEU A 74 -8.81 -3.90 8.92
N LEU A 75 -8.69 -2.73 8.29
CA LEU A 75 -8.39 -1.45 8.92
C LEU A 75 -9.65 -0.68 9.34
N GLU A 76 -10.81 -1.03 8.78
CA GLU A 76 -12.14 -0.66 9.29
C GLU A 76 -12.33 -1.30 10.68
N LEU A 77 -11.78 -0.60 11.69
CA LEU A 77 -11.95 -0.84 13.14
C LEU A 77 -13.40 -1.10 13.54
#